data_AF-A0A8H7CJ36-F1
#
_entry.id   AF-A0A8H7CJ36-F1
#
_cell.length_a   1.000
_cell.length_b   1.000
_cell.length_c   1.000
_cell.angle_alpha   90.00
_cell.angle_beta   90.00
_cell.angle_gamma   90.00
#
_symmetry.space_group_name_H-M   'P 1'
#
loop_
_entity.id
_entity.type
_entity.pdbx_description
1 polymer ?
#
loop_
_entity_poly.entity_id
_entity_poly.type
_entity_poly.pdbx_seq_one_letter_code
_entity_poly.pdbx_strand_id
1 'polypeptide(L)'
;MAHRSRPPQENDPVHSFLTHAARIMQETQFIIDSLPNVEMFSVERALRQLHAVHYVLINLDDDWLEQDEVEGLIDSVVASGLSLERFQTTLPPPRNIGTSRDVHTGGRPRYVLDLDHAIELHAMGNPWDAVADALGVCRRTLYYHLERAGLSPERPAFTEMDNETLDEHVAEISLKHPLAGKSIVQGHLKAQGLHIPVVHVQESLRRVDAIGVIIR
;
A
#
# COMPACT_ATOMS: atom_id res chain seq x y z
N MET A 1 15.53 22.72 -32.42
CA MET A 1 14.57 21.81 -33.09
C MET A 1 13.19 22.26 -32.69
N ALA A 2 12.31 22.52 -33.64
CA ALA A 2 11.01 23.13 -33.38
C ALA A 2 10.06 22.10 -32.76
N HIS A 3 9.67 22.28 -31.50
CA HIS A 3 8.55 21.54 -30.91
C HIS A 3 7.29 21.81 -31.74
N ARG A 4 6.79 20.79 -32.45
CA ARG A 4 5.48 20.84 -33.09
C ARG A 4 4.42 20.74 -31.98
N SER A 5 3.97 21.88 -31.46
CA SER A 5 2.81 21.93 -30.59
C SER A 5 1.54 21.62 -31.41
N ARG A 6 0.87 20.51 -31.06
CA ARG A 6 -0.40 20.04 -31.63
C ARG A 6 -1.49 21.12 -31.41
N PRO A 7 -2.27 21.50 -32.42
CA PRO A 7 -3.36 22.46 -32.23
C PRO A 7 -4.42 21.86 -31.28
N PRO A 8 -5.02 22.64 -30.38
CA PRO A 8 -6.00 22.13 -29.43
C PRO A 8 -7.26 21.69 -30.19
N GLN A 9 -7.37 20.40 -30.46
CA GLN A 9 -8.63 19.79 -30.90
C GLN A 9 -9.42 19.39 -29.66
N GLU A 10 -10.69 19.80 -29.65
CA GLU A 10 -11.64 19.64 -28.53
C GLU A 10 -11.98 18.17 -28.19
N ASN A 11 -11.46 17.20 -28.98
CA ASN A 11 -11.62 15.76 -28.77
C ASN A 11 -10.41 14.98 -29.34
N ASP A 12 -9.22 15.19 -28.77
CA ASP A 12 -8.04 14.39 -29.11
C ASP A 12 -8.04 13.06 -28.34
N PRO A 13 -8.28 11.90 -28.99
CA PRO A 13 -8.35 10.61 -28.34
C PRO A 13 -7.01 10.18 -27.73
N VAL A 14 -5.89 10.59 -28.33
CA VAL A 14 -4.55 10.26 -27.85
C VAL A 14 -4.24 11.06 -26.60
N HIS A 15 -4.54 12.36 -26.60
CA HIS A 15 -4.41 13.18 -25.40
C HIS A 15 -5.28 12.69 -24.23
N SER A 16 -6.53 12.31 -24.51
CA SER A 16 -7.43 11.72 -23.51
C SER A 16 -6.89 10.40 -22.95
N PHE A 17 -6.37 9.54 -23.82
CA PHE A 17 -5.71 8.29 -23.42
C PHE A 17 -4.47 8.55 -22.55
N LEU A 18 -3.57 9.43 -22.96
CA LEU A 18 -2.35 9.75 -22.21
C LEU A 18 -2.67 10.33 -20.83
N THR A 19 -3.70 11.17 -20.74
CA THR A 19 -4.20 11.70 -19.46
C THR A 19 -4.73 10.58 -18.57
N HIS A 20 -5.48 9.63 -19.14
CA HIS A 20 -5.99 8.47 -18.42
C HIS A 20 -4.87 7.51 -17.98
N ALA A 21 -3.89 7.26 -18.84
CA ALA A 21 -2.72 6.47 -18.56
C ALA A 21 -1.90 7.09 -17.42
N ALA A 22 -1.67 8.40 -17.43
CA ALA A 22 -0.98 9.11 -16.35
C ALA A 22 -1.69 8.94 -15.00
N ARG A 23 -3.02 8.99 -14.98
CA ARG A 23 -3.81 8.71 -13.77
C ARG A 23 -3.65 7.27 -13.29
N ILE A 24 -3.71 6.29 -14.19
CA ILE A 24 -3.48 4.88 -13.87
C ILE A 24 -2.08 4.69 -13.29
N MET A 25 -1.07 5.36 -13.85
CA MET A 25 0.30 5.31 -13.37
C MET A 25 0.44 5.89 -11.95
N GLN A 26 -0.23 7.01 -11.66
CA GLN A 26 -0.26 7.58 -10.30
C GLN A 26 -0.96 6.65 -9.30
N GLU A 27 -2.13 6.09 -9.66
CA GLU A 27 -2.85 5.11 -8.84
C GLU A 27 -2.01 3.84 -8.60
N THR A 28 -1.24 3.42 -9.60
CA THR A 28 -0.35 2.27 -9.52
C THR A 28 0.86 2.53 -8.64
N GLN A 29 1.52 3.68 -8.80
CA GLN A 29 2.63 4.08 -7.94
C GLN A 29 2.17 4.14 -6.48
N PHE A 30 0.96 4.66 -6.24
CA PHE A 30 0.36 4.67 -4.91
C PHE A 30 0.21 3.26 -4.30
N ILE A 31 -0.19 2.27 -5.11
CA ILE A 31 -0.27 0.86 -4.68
C ILE A 31 1.13 0.32 -4.39
N ILE A 32 2.12 0.60 -5.25
CA ILE A 32 3.51 0.16 -5.08
C ILE A 32 4.09 0.71 -3.77
N ASP A 33 3.94 2.02 -3.52
CA ASP A 33 4.43 2.69 -2.32
C ASP A 33 3.78 2.15 -1.03
N SER A 34 2.59 1.56 -1.15
CA SER A 34 1.83 1.02 -0.03
C SER A 34 2.08 -0.48 0.23
N LEU A 35 2.88 -1.16 -0.60
CA LEU A 35 3.24 -2.56 -0.39
C LEU A 35 4.04 -2.73 0.92
N PRO A 36 3.83 -3.83 1.68
CA PRO A 36 2.96 -4.98 1.40
C PRO A 36 1.51 -4.82 1.88
N ASN A 37 1.12 -3.65 2.40
CA ASN A 37 -0.11 -3.43 3.17
C ASN A 37 -1.36 -3.19 2.29
N VAL A 38 -1.37 -3.69 1.06
CA VAL A 38 -2.45 -3.50 0.08
C VAL A 38 -3.20 -4.80 -0.17
N GLU A 39 -4.52 -4.69 -0.31
CA GLU A 39 -5.37 -5.81 -0.73
C GLU A 39 -4.94 -6.36 -2.09
N MET A 40 -4.82 -7.70 -2.21
CA MET A 40 -4.39 -8.38 -3.44
C MET A 40 -5.25 -8.00 -4.66
N PHE A 41 -6.54 -7.77 -4.46
CA PHE A 41 -7.44 -7.32 -5.51
C PHE A 41 -7.02 -5.97 -6.15
N SER A 42 -6.45 -5.06 -5.34
CA SER A 42 -5.96 -3.77 -5.84
C SER A 42 -4.70 -3.96 -6.69
N VAL A 43 -3.81 -4.87 -6.29
CA VAL A 43 -2.62 -5.26 -7.05
C VAL A 43 -3.01 -5.90 -8.38
N GLU A 44 -3.93 -6.87 -8.37
CA GLU A 44 -4.44 -7.52 -9.58
C GLU A 44 -5.11 -6.53 -10.55
N ARG A 45 -5.90 -5.60 -10.00
CA ARG A 45 -6.55 -4.56 -10.79
C ARG A 45 -5.51 -3.64 -11.44
N ALA A 46 -4.52 -3.18 -10.68
CA ALA A 46 -3.47 -2.31 -11.21
C ALA A 46 -2.66 -3.00 -12.32
N LEU A 47 -2.28 -4.27 -12.14
CA LEU A 47 -1.63 -5.07 -13.18
C LEU A 47 -2.46 -5.14 -14.47
N ARG A 48 -3.77 -5.40 -14.37
CA ARG A 48 -4.65 -5.43 -15.56
C ARG A 48 -4.71 -4.06 -16.25
N GLN A 49 -4.75 -2.97 -15.48
CA GLN A 49 -4.77 -1.62 -16.04
C GLN A 49 -3.44 -1.27 -16.72
N LEU A 50 -2.30 -1.63 -16.12
CA LEU A 50 -0.99 -1.46 -16.73
C LEU A 50 -0.86 -2.26 -18.02
N HIS A 51 -1.32 -3.51 -18.07
CA HIS A 51 -1.32 -4.31 -19.29
C HIS A 51 -2.16 -3.66 -20.40
N ALA A 52 -3.30 -3.06 -20.06
CA ALA A 52 -4.13 -2.34 -21.04
C ALA A 52 -3.41 -1.09 -21.56
N VAL A 53 -2.77 -0.30 -20.68
CA VAL A 53 -1.97 0.88 -21.08
C VAL A 53 -0.80 0.46 -21.96
N HIS A 54 -0.04 -0.55 -21.55
CA HIS A 54 1.08 -1.11 -22.31
C HIS A 54 0.65 -1.58 -23.71
N TYR A 55 -0.46 -2.31 -23.79
CA TYR A 55 -0.99 -2.78 -25.07
C TYR A 55 -1.35 -1.60 -26.00
N VAL A 56 -2.00 -0.56 -25.47
CA VAL A 56 -2.36 0.61 -26.28
C VAL A 56 -1.11 1.39 -26.69
N LEU A 57 -0.13 1.58 -25.81
CA LEU A 57 1.13 2.29 -26.12
C LEU A 57 1.95 1.59 -27.21
N ILE A 58 2.05 0.26 -27.19
CA ILE A 58 2.75 -0.51 -28.23
C ILE A 58 2.08 -0.39 -29.59
N ASN A 59 0.75 -0.28 -29.61
CA ASN A 59 -0.04 -0.17 -30.84
C ASN A 59 -0.39 1.29 -31.19
N LEU A 60 0.20 2.27 -30.48
CA LEU A 60 -0.06 3.68 -30.71
C LEU A 60 0.78 4.14 -31.91
N ASP A 61 0.10 4.48 -33.00
CA ASP A 61 0.69 5.05 -34.20
C ASP A 61 0.22 6.52 -34.29
N ASP A 62 1.04 7.45 -33.75
CA ASP A 62 0.74 8.88 -33.75
C ASP A 62 1.95 9.69 -34.25
N ASP A 63 1.74 10.45 -35.33
CA ASP A 63 2.76 11.27 -36.00
C ASP A 63 3.33 12.43 -35.14
N TRP A 64 2.74 12.70 -33.97
CA TRP A 64 3.11 13.79 -33.07
C TRP A 64 3.89 13.34 -31.84
N LEU A 65 4.02 12.04 -31.60
CA LEU A 65 4.82 11.49 -30.51
C LEU A 65 6.17 11.03 -31.05
N GLU A 66 7.24 11.48 -30.42
CA GLU A 66 8.57 10.97 -30.76
C GLU A 66 8.69 9.52 -30.24
N GLN A 67 9.36 8.67 -31.03
CA GLN A 67 9.50 7.25 -30.71
C GLN A 67 10.17 7.04 -29.33
N ASP A 68 11.14 7.88 -28.99
CA ASP A 68 11.84 7.86 -27.69
C ASP A 68 10.90 8.19 -26.50
N GLU A 69 9.89 9.04 -26.71
CA GLU A 69 8.93 9.42 -25.66
C GLU A 69 7.96 8.26 -25.37
N VAL A 70 7.52 7.56 -26.42
CA VAL A 70 6.67 6.38 -26.29
C VAL A 70 7.43 5.24 -25.62
N GLU A 71 8.70 5.03 -25.99
CA GLU A 71 9.57 4.02 -25.38
C GLU A 71 9.78 4.31 -23.87
N GLY A 72 10.03 5.57 -23.49
CA GLY A 72 10.16 5.96 -22.08
C GLY A 72 8.88 5.73 -21.26
N LEU A 73 7.70 5.92 -21.86
CA LEU A 73 6.42 5.61 -21.21
C LEU A 73 6.22 4.11 -21.04
N ILE A 74 6.56 3.31 -22.06
CA ILE A 74 6.51 1.85 -22.00
C ILE A 74 7.41 1.34 -20.88
N ASP A 75 8.65 1.83 -20.79
CA ASP A 75 9.59 1.45 -19.73
C ASP A 75 9.06 1.74 -18.33
N SER A 76 8.41 2.90 -18.13
CA SER A 76 7.79 3.25 -16.85
C SER A 76 6.64 2.30 -16.47
N VAL A 77 5.78 1.97 -17.44
CA VAL A 77 4.66 1.02 -17.27
C VAL A 77 5.19 -0.37 -16.93
N VAL A 78 6.21 -0.84 -17.65
CA VAL A 78 6.85 -2.14 -17.43
C VAL A 78 7.52 -2.20 -16.06
N ALA A 79 8.25 -1.16 -15.65
CA ALA A 79 8.90 -1.11 -14.33
C ALA A 79 7.88 -1.18 -13.19
N SER A 80 6.74 -0.49 -13.33
CA SER A 80 5.64 -0.55 -12.36
C SER A 80 5.00 -1.95 -12.32
N GLY A 81 4.77 -2.55 -13.49
CA GLY A 81 4.24 -3.91 -13.62
C GLY A 81 5.14 -4.94 -12.94
N LEU A 82 6.45 -4.91 -13.21
CA LEU A 82 7.42 -5.80 -12.59
C LEU A 82 7.44 -5.70 -11.07
N SER A 83 7.25 -4.50 -10.51
CA SER A 83 7.21 -4.30 -9.06
C SER A 83 6.00 -5.00 -8.43
N LEU A 84 4.84 -4.89 -9.07
CA LEU A 84 3.61 -5.57 -8.64
C LEU A 84 3.66 -7.10 -8.87
N GLU A 85 4.21 -7.55 -10.00
CA GLU A 85 4.39 -8.99 -10.31
C GLU A 85 5.37 -9.65 -9.34
N ARG A 86 6.44 -8.95 -8.96
CA ARG A 86 7.35 -9.41 -7.90
C ARG A 86 6.58 -9.63 -6.61
N PHE A 87 5.74 -8.69 -6.19
CA PHE A 87 4.89 -8.89 -5.02
C PHE A 87 3.89 -10.05 -5.17
N GLN A 88 3.35 -10.27 -6.37
CA GLN A 88 2.46 -11.42 -6.64
C GLN A 88 3.19 -12.76 -6.60
N THR A 89 4.44 -12.81 -7.07
CA THR A 89 5.25 -14.04 -7.16
C THR A 89 5.97 -14.35 -5.85
N THR A 90 6.35 -13.31 -5.09
CA THR A 90 6.60 -13.41 -3.64
C THR A 90 5.30 -13.19 -2.89
N LEU A 91 4.34 -14.12 -3.06
CA LEU A 91 3.16 -14.17 -2.20
C LEU A 91 3.64 -14.04 -0.74
N PRO A 92 3.06 -13.13 0.09
CA PRO A 92 3.18 -13.31 1.52
C PRO A 92 2.80 -14.76 1.81
N PRO A 93 3.53 -15.44 2.71
CA PRO A 93 3.31 -16.86 2.98
C PRO A 93 1.81 -17.11 3.09
N PRO A 94 1.28 -18.18 2.47
CA PRO A 94 -0.15 -18.43 2.45
C PRO A 94 -0.68 -18.24 3.86
N ARG A 95 -1.83 -17.58 4.01
CA ARG A 95 -2.49 -17.26 5.30
C ARG A 95 -2.57 -18.44 6.29
N ASN A 96 -2.28 -19.65 5.82
CA ASN A 96 -2.17 -20.88 6.59
C ASN A 96 -0.94 -21.69 6.13
N ILE A 97 0.30 -21.27 6.43
CA ILE A 97 1.35 -22.28 6.61
C ILE A 97 0.91 -23.04 7.84
N GLY A 98 0.44 -24.28 7.64
CA GLY A 98 -0.07 -25.12 8.71
C GLY A 98 0.89 -25.06 9.88
N THR A 99 0.46 -24.43 10.96
CA THR A 99 1.19 -24.33 12.23
C THR A 99 1.80 -25.68 12.53
N SER A 100 3.13 -25.71 12.62
CA SER A 100 3.86 -26.91 13.00
C SER A 100 3.33 -27.41 14.34
N ARG A 101 3.41 -28.71 14.57
CA ARG A 101 2.91 -29.34 15.80
C ARG A 101 4.07 -30.01 16.52
N ASP A 102 4.09 -29.91 17.84
CA ASP A 102 5.10 -30.61 18.65
C ASP A 102 5.04 -32.13 18.43
N VAL A 103 6.19 -32.79 18.60
CA VAL A 103 6.32 -34.25 18.48
C VAL A 103 5.39 -34.94 19.50
N HIS A 104 4.57 -35.89 19.01
CA HIS A 104 3.54 -36.58 19.79
C HIS A 104 4.09 -37.20 21.10
N THR A 105 3.61 -36.72 22.25
CA THR A 105 3.85 -37.33 23.57
C THR A 105 2.59 -37.98 24.16
N GLY A 106 1.53 -38.12 23.35
CA GLY A 106 0.18 -38.55 23.75
C GLY A 106 -0.80 -37.38 23.82
N GLY A 107 -1.98 -37.51 23.19
CA GLY A 107 -2.97 -36.43 23.04
C GLY A 107 -2.87 -35.64 21.73
N ARG A 108 -3.76 -34.64 21.54
CA ARG A 108 -3.73 -33.73 20.37
C ARG A 108 -2.46 -32.87 20.45
N PRO A 109 -1.58 -32.90 19.44
CA PRO A 109 -0.35 -32.12 19.44
C PRO A 109 -0.62 -30.63 19.55
N ARG A 110 0.28 -29.96 20.25
CA ARG A 110 0.23 -28.51 20.43
C ARG A 110 0.77 -27.81 19.19
N TYR A 111 0.19 -26.66 18.87
CA TYR A 111 0.70 -25.78 17.82
C TYR A 111 2.01 -25.13 18.25
N VAL A 112 3.01 -25.13 17.40
CA VAL A 112 4.23 -24.33 17.51
C VAL A 112 3.93 -23.02 16.79
N LEU A 113 3.80 -21.95 17.55
CA LEU A 113 3.57 -20.60 17.02
C LEU A 113 4.85 -19.80 17.11
N ASP A 114 5.17 -19.09 16.03
CA ASP A 114 6.19 -18.06 16.03
C ASP A 114 5.63 -16.82 16.73
N LEU A 115 5.99 -16.65 18.00
CA LEU A 115 5.47 -15.56 18.83
C LEU A 115 6.19 -14.25 18.57
N ASP A 116 7.43 -14.29 18.10
CA ASP A 116 8.18 -13.09 17.73
C ASP A 116 7.52 -12.46 16.50
N HIS A 117 7.20 -13.28 15.49
CA HIS A 117 6.44 -12.84 14.34
C HIS A 117 5.02 -12.34 14.71
N ALA A 118 4.36 -12.99 15.67
CA ALA A 118 3.07 -12.53 16.18
C ALA A 118 3.15 -11.13 16.81
N ILE A 119 4.21 -10.86 17.56
CA ILE A 119 4.46 -9.55 18.18
C ILE A 119 4.77 -8.50 17.11
N GLU A 120 5.61 -8.80 16.12
CA GLU A 120 5.90 -7.89 15.00
C GLU A 120 4.62 -7.51 14.26
N LEU A 121 3.78 -8.50 13.91
CA LEU A 121 2.48 -8.27 13.29
C LEU A 121 1.58 -7.39 14.15
N HIS A 122 1.56 -7.62 15.46
CA HIS A 122 0.81 -6.78 16.39
C HIS A 122 1.36 -5.36 16.50
N ALA A 123 2.68 -5.20 16.51
CA ALA A 123 3.39 -3.93 16.59
C ALA A 123 3.13 -3.04 15.36
N MET A 124 2.90 -3.64 14.19
CA MET A 124 2.43 -2.95 12.99
C MET A 124 0.97 -2.44 13.10
N GLY A 125 0.32 -2.63 14.26
CA GLY A 125 -1.01 -2.13 14.58
C GLY A 125 -2.14 -3.05 14.13
N ASN A 126 -1.85 -4.33 13.85
CA ASN A 126 -2.86 -5.33 13.54
C ASN A 126 -3.56 -5.80 14.82
N PRO A 127 -4.90 -5.94 14.83
CA PRO A 127 -5.59 -6.53 15.98
C PRO A 127 -5.22 -8.01 16.13
N TRP A 128 -5.19 -8.52 17.36
CA TRP A 128 -4.87 -9.92 17.63
C TRP A 128 -5.76 -10.94 16.91
N ASP A 129 -6.97 -10.56 16.49
CA ASP A 129 -7.81 -11.43 15.65
C ASP A 129 -7.16 -11.64 14.28
N ALA A 130 -6.73 -10.55 13.63
CA ALA A 130 -6.05 -10.62 12.33
C ALA A 130 -4.69 -11.33 12.43
N VAL A 131 -3.96 -11.11 13.54
CA VAL A 131 -2.69 -11.83 13.79
C VAL A 131 -2.94 -13.33 13.98
N ALA A 132 -3.97 -13.71 14.74
CA ALA A 132 -4.31 -15.12 14.94
C ALA A 132 -4.74 -15.79 13.64
N ASP A 133 -5.54 -15.11 12.82
CA ASP A 133 -5.94 -15.57 11.50
C ASP A 133 -4.71 -15.75 10.58
N ALA A 134 -3.76 -14.80 10.60
CA ALA A 134 -2.50 -14.90 9.85
C ALA A 134 -1.62 -16.08 10.31
N LEU A 135 -1.71 -16.46 11.58
CA LEU A 135 -1.03 -17.61 12.16
C LEU A 135 -1.85 -18.92 12.04
N GLY A 136 -3.00 -18.91 11.35
CA GLY A 136 -3.84 -20.10 11.17
C GLY A 136 -4.46 -20.66 12.46
N VAL A 137 -4.61 -19.82 13.50
CA VAL A 137 -5.20 -20.22 14.79
C VAL A 137 -6.31 -19.27 15.22
N CYS A 138 -7.19 -19.74 16.11
CA CYS A 138 -8.13 -18.81 16.73
C CYS A 138 -7.42 -17.90 17.75
N ARG A 139 -7.94 -16.69 17.94
CA ARG A 139 -7.44 -15.69 18.92
C ARG A 139 -7.15 -16.28 20.30
N ARG A 140 -8.05 -17.16 20.78
CA ARG A 140 -7.91 -17.85 22.07
C ARG A 140 -6.62 -18.68 22.14
N THR A 141 -6.27 -19.39 21.07
CA THR A 141 -5.04 -20.17 21.00
C THR A 141 -3.82 -19.26 21.03
N LEU A 142 -3.81 -18.17 20.25
CA LEU A 142 -2.72 -17.20 20.28
C LEU A 142 -2.51 -16.61 21.68
N TYR A 143 -3.59 -16.25 22.37
CA TYR A 143 -3.53 -15.69 23.73
C TYR A 143 -2.93 -16.67 24.73
N TYR A 144 -3.32 -17.94 24.68
CA TYR A 144 -2.70 -18.97 25.54
C TYR A 144 -1.22 -19.17 25.27
N HIS A 145 -0.78 -18.96 24.04
CA HIS A 145 0.63 -19.05 23.70
C HIS A 145 1.42 -17.83 24.20
N LEU A 146 0.90 -16.62 24.03
CA LEU A 146 1.49 -15.39 24.57
C LEU A 146 1.60 -15.43 26.10
N GLU A 147 0.50 -15.76 26.80
CA GLU A 147 0.47 -15.83 28.27
C GLU A 147 1.48 -16.84 28.81
N ARG A 148 1.59 -18.01 28.19
CA ARG A 148 2.56 -19.04 28.59
C ARG A 148 4.01 -18.65 28.32
N ALA A 149 4.25 -17.79 27.33
CA ALA A 149 5.56 -17.21 27.06
C ALA A 149 5.85 -15.98 27.94
N GLY A 150 4.91 -15.56 28.81
CA GLY A 150 5.05 -14.36 29.62
C GLY A 150 4.94 -13.05 28.83
N LEU A 151 4.38 -13.11 27.62
CA LEU A 151 4.23 -11.97 26.71
C LEU A 151 2.86 -11.32 26.90
N SER A 152 2.85 -9.98 26.94
CA SER A 152 1.62 -9.21 27.09
C SER A 152 0.88 -9.10 25.75
N PRO A 153 -0.44 -9.36 25.70
CA PRO A 153 -1.28 -9.10 24.53
C PRO A 153 -1.76 -7.63 24.47
N GLU A 154 -1.15 -6.73 25.23
CA GLU A 154 -1.51 -5.31 25.19
C GLU A 154 -1.13 -4.67 23.85
N ARG A 155 -1.93 -3.69 23.43
CA ARG A 155 -1.66 -2.94 22.20
C ARG A 155 -0.40 -2.09 22.37
N PRO A 156 0.34 -1.84 21.27
CA PRO A 156 1.39 -0.83 21.28
C PRO A 156 0.81 0.49 21.79
N ALA A 157 1.54 1.15 22.68
CA ALA A 157 1.18 2.49 23.10
C ALA A 157 1.09 3.40 21.88
N PHE A 158 0.25 4.44 21.96
CA PHE A 158 0.27 5.47 20.94
C PHE A 158 1.60 6.22 21.02
N THR A 159 2.16 6.56 19.87
CA THR A 159 3.33 7.43 19.80
C THR A 159 2.93 8.81 20.32
N GLU A 160 3.60 9.27 21.36
CA GLU A 160 3.47 10.64 21.83
C GLU A 160 4.12 11.57 20.80
N MET A 161 3.32 12.47 20.23
CA MET A 161 3.73 13.39 19.19
C MET A 161 2.89 14.66 19.32
N ASP A 162 3.53 15.81 19.13
CA ASP A 162 2.82 17.08 19.10
C ASP A 162 2.05 17.27 17.79
N ASN A 163 1.11 18.22 17.80
CA ASN A 163 0.29 18.47 16.62
C ASN A 163 1.10 19.05 15.46
N GLU A 164 2.17 19.81 15.74
CA GLU A 164 2.98 20.46 14.70
C GLU A 164 3.80 19.43 13.92
N THR A 165 4.51 18.53 14.61
CA THR A 165 5.25 17.42 13.99
C THR A 165 4.30 16.47 13.25
N LEU A 166 3.12 16.19 13.81
CA LEU A 166 2.12 15.39 13.12
C LEU A 166 1.64 16.07 11.83
N ASP A 167 1.38 17.38 11.88
CA ASP A 167 0.94 18.17 10.72
C ASP A 167 2.02 18.22 9.63
N GLU A 168 3.31 18.27 9.99
CA GLU A 168 4.43 18.18 9.04
C GLU A 168 4.45 16.83 8.31
N HIS A 169 4.35 15.72 9.04
CA HIS A 169 4.28 14.38 8.43
C HIS A 169 3.05 14.23 7.53
N VAL A 170 1.89 14.70 7.99
CA VAL A 170 0.64 14.64 7.21
C VAL A 170 0.73 15.53 5.97
N ALA A 171 1.32 16.72 6.06
CA ALA A 171 1.53 17.61 4.92
C ALA A 171 2.50 17.00 3.89
N GLU A 172 3.57 16.34 4.33
CA GLU A 172 4.49 15.63 3.44
C GLU A 172 3.77 14.50 2.69
N ILE A 173 2.95 13.71 3.40
CA ILE A 173 2.15 12.63 2.80
C ILE A 173 1.13 13.20 1.82
N SER A 174 0.41 14.27 2.18
CA SER A 174 -0.58 14.93 1.32
C SER A 174 0.04 15.58 0.09
N LEU A 175 1.27 16.10 0.19
CA LEU A 175 2.01 16.64 -0.95
C LEU A 175 2.37 15.54 -1.95
N LYS A 176 2.80 14.38 -1.46
CA LYS A 176 3.09 13.20 -2.30
C LYS A 176 1.81 12.55 -2.86
N HIS A 177 0.70 12.63 -2.13
CA HIS A 177 -0.56 11.99 -2.46
C HIS A 177 -1.76 12.96 -2.28
N PRO A 178 -2.05 13.83 -3.27
CA PRO A 178 -3.01 14.96 -3.15
C PRO A 178 -4.50 14.60 -2.95
N LEU A 179 -4.83 13.32 -2.78
CA LEU A 179 -6.18 12.79 -2.55
C LEU A 179 -6.22 11.74 -1.43
N ALA A 180 -5.16 11.64 -0.63
CA ALA A 180 -5.05 10.70 0.46
C ALA A 180 -5.98 11.07 1.62
N GLY A 181 -7.03 10.27 1.83
CA GLY A 181 -7.88 10.40 3.01
C GLY A 181 -7.25 9.81 4.28
N LYS A 182 -7.92 9.95 5.42
CA LYS A 182 -7.44 9.50 6.75
C LYS A 182 -6.89 8.07 6.80
N SER A 183 -7.51 7.13 6.07
CA SER A 183 -7.09 5.73 6.09
C SER A 183 -5.72 5.53 5.45
N ILE A 184 -5.44 6.31 4.40
CA ILE A 184 -4.19 6.26 3.64
C ILE A 184 -3.08 6.92 4.46
N VAL A 185 -3.33 8.12 4.97
CA VAL A 185 -2.40 8.84 5.84
C VAL A 185 -2.02 8.00 7.06
N GLN A 186 -3.01 7.34 7.68
CA GLN A 186 -2.75 6.46 8.82
C GLN A 186 -1.94 5.21 8.45
N GLY A 187 -2.08 4.71 7.22
CA GLY A 187 -1.24 3.62 6.71
C GLY A 187 0.22 4.05 6.58
N HIS A 188 0.49 5.21 5.99
CA HIS A 188 1.83 5.77 5.86
C HIS A 188 2.50 6.04 7.20
N LEU A 189 1.76 6.65 8.14
CA LEU A 189 2.27 6.86 9.51
C LEU A 189 2.65 5.53 10.17
N LYS A 190 1.83 4.48 10.03
CA LYS A 190 2.16 3.15 10.55
C LYS A 190 3.38 2.53 9.88
N ALA A 191 3.54 2.70 8.56
CA ALA A 191 4.72 2.21 7.84
C ALA A 191 6.01 2.91 8.29
N GLN A 192 5.90 4.15 8.78
CA GLN A 192 6.99 4.90 9.42
C GLN A 192 7.20 4.54 10.89
N GLY A 193 6.46 3.57 11.44
CA GLY A 193 6.52 3.17 12.84
C GLY A 193 5.77 4.11 13.80
N LEU A 194 4.97 5.04 13.27
CA LEU A 194 4.21 6.02 14.05
C LEU A 194 2.79 5.50 14.31
N HIS A 195 2.49 5.17 15.58
CA HIS A 195 1.18 4.71 16.00
C HIS A 195 0.36 5.87 16.56
N ILE A 196 -0.34 6.60 15.68
CA ILE A 196 -1.10 7.79 16.06
C ILE A 196 -2.61 7.48 16.17
N PRO A 197 -3.33 8.02 17.16
CA PRO A 197 -4.78 7.91 17.24
C PRO A 197 -5.48 8.41 15.98
N VAL A 198 -6.49 7.67 15.50
CA VAL A 198 -7.27 8.03 14.30
C VAL A 198 -7.83 9.45 14.38
N VAL A 199 -8.27 9.86 15.59
CA VAL A 199 -8.82 11.19 15.85
C VAL A 199 -7.79 12.28 15.57
N HIS A 200 -6.55 12.11 16.04
CA HIS A 200 -5.48 13.09 15.84
C HIS A 200 -5.07 13.19 14.36
N VAL A 201 -4.98 12.06 13.65
CA VAL A 201 -4.73 12.06 12.20
C VAL A 201 -5.82 12.81 11.44
N GLN A 202 -7.09 12.61 11.83
CA GLN A 202 -8.22 13.29 11.19
C GLN A 202 -8.24 14.81 11.50
N GLU A 203 -7.85 15.21 12.70
CA GLU A 203 -7.70 16.62 13.06
C GLU A 203 -6.54 17.28 12.32
N SER A 204 -5.40 16.60 12.22
CA SER A 204 -4.23 17.04 11.46
C SER A 204 -4.57 17.25 9.97
N LEU A 205 -5.21 16.27 9.34
CA LEU A 205 -5.71 16.40 7.96
C LEU A 205 -6.61 17.62 7.77
N ARG A 206 -7.51 17.91 8.72
CA ARG A 206 -8.36 19.11 8.65
C ARG A 206 -7.56 20.41 8.73
N ARG A 207 -6.50 20.46 9.55
CA ARG A 207 -5.63 21.64 9.67
C ARG A 207 -4.79 21.84 8.40
N VAL A 208 -4.23 20.77 7.86
CA VAL A 208 -3.39 20.79 6.65
C VAL A 208 -4.21 21.05 5.38
N ASP A 209 -5.35 20.37 5.20
CA ASP A 209 -6.20 20.55 4.00
C ASP A 209 -6.86 21.94 3.95
N ALA A 210 -7.14 22.57 5.09
CA ALA A 210 -7.62 23.96 5.12
C ALA A 210 -6.62 24.94 4.49
N ILE A 211 -5.31 24.62 4.54
CA ILE A 211 -4.25 25.36 3.86
C ILE A 211 -4.19 24.98 2.37
N GLY A 212 -4.41 23.70 2.02
CA GLY A 212 -4.46 23.21 0.64
C GLY A 212 -5.63 23.74 -0.20
N VAL A 213 -6.77 24.05 0.41
CA VAL A 213 -7.94 24.68 -0.27
C VAL A 213 -7.66 26.12 -0.71
N ILE A 214 -6.71 26.83 -0.08
CA ILE A 214 -6.35 28.20 -0.47
C ILE A 214 -5.44 28.22 -1.71
N ILE A 215 -4.76 27.10 -2.01
CA ILE A 215 -3.74 27.00 -3.07
C ILE A 215 -4.30 26.35 -4.35
N ARG A 216 -5.54 25.86 -4.35
CA ARG A 216 -6.19 25.23 -5.52
C ARG A 216 -7.07 26.20 -6.32
#